data_AF-A0AAV1P093-F1
#
_entry.id   AF-A0AAV1P093-F1
#
_cell.length_a   1.000
_cell.length_b   1.000
_cell.length_c   1.000
_cell.angle_alpha   90.00
_cell.angle_beta   90.00
_cell.angle_gamma   90.00
#
_symmetry.space_group_name_H-M   'P 1'
#
loop_
_entity.id
_entity.type
_entity.pdbx_description
1 polymer ?
#
loop_
_entity_poly.entity_id
_entity_poly.type
_entity_poly.pdbx_seq_one_letter_code
_entity_poly.pdbx_strand_id
1 'polypeptide(L)'
;MLFSLRELVQWLGFATFELFLHLLALLVFSMLVALRADMFTPALSWWLVFVPLFAADGLSTYFTAIVSIRLYQENEKRLAVLRLLWVLTVLSLKLVCEVLLCQKLAEQEQARDLWFGLIVSPLFILLQLLMIRACRVN
;
A
#
# COMPACT_ATOMS: atom_id res chain seq x y z
N MET A 1 -10.90 14.55 15.80
CA MET A 1 -9.62 15.18 15.44
C MET A 1 -9.09 14.46 14.22
N LEU A 2 -9.15 15.10 13.05
CA LEU A 2 -8.49 14.59 11.84
C LEU A 2 -6.99 14.85 12.01
N PHE A 3 -6.18 13.79 11.99
CA PHE A 3 -4.72 13.88 12.08
C PHE A 3 -4.17 14.94 11.11
N SER A 4 -3.22 15.75 11.56
CA SER A 4 -2.57 16.70 10.67
C SER A 4 -1.82 15.94 9.58
N LEU A 5 -1.92 16.37 8.32
CA LEU A 5 -1.18 15.77 7.20
C LEU A 5 0.32 15.64 7.49
N ARG A 6 0.88 16.54 8.30
CA ARG A 6 2.28 16.46 8.75
C ARG A 6 2.53 15.29 9.70
N GLU A 7 1.63 15.02 10.63
CA GLU A 7 1.74 13.89 11.55
C GLU A 7 1.63 12.57 10.78
N LEU A 8 0.68 12.48 9.85
CA LEU A 8 0.53 11.27 9.02
C LEU A 8 1.77 11.03 8.15
N VAL A 9 2.31 12.08 7.52
CA VAL A 9 3.59 12.01 6.77
C VAL A 9 4.75 11.59 7.67
N GLN A 10 4.82 12.09 8.90
CA GLN A 10 5.87 11.77 9.85
C GLN A 10 5.76 10.32 10.39
N TRP A 11 4.54 9.81 10.52
CA TRP A 11 4.23 8.46 11.03
C TRP A 11 4.30 7.38 9.96
N LEU A 12 3.88 7.69 8.74
CA LEU A 12 3.93 6.77 7.59
C LEU A 12 5.33 6.79 6.97
N GLY A 13 6.05 7.92 7.05
CA GLY A 13 7.36 8.12 6.43
C GLY A 13 7.30 8.41 4.93
N PHE A 14 6.08 8.50 4.37
CA PHE A 14 5.84 8.80 2.97
C PHE A 14 5.81 10.31 2.72
N ALA A 15 6.30 10.71 1.55
CA ALA A 15 6.15 12.07 1.07
C ALA A 15 4.68 12.38 0.76
N THR A 16 4.29 13.66 0.85
CA THR A 16 2.94 14.12 0.48
C THR A 16 2.57 13.73 -0.95
N PHE A 17 3.56 13.66 -1.85
CA PHE A 17 3.40 13.21 -3.22
C PHE A 17 3.01 11.72 -3.32
N GLU A 18 3.65 10.84 -2.56
CA GLU A 18 3.32 9.40 -2.55
C GLU A 18 1.89 9.19 -2.05
N LEU A 19 1.47 9.96 -1.04
CA LEU A 19 0.11 9.90 -0.52
C LEU A 19 -0.93 10.37 -1.55
N PHE A 20 -0.64 11.43 -2.29
CA PHE A 20 -1.48 11.88 -3.40
C PHE A 20 -1.56 10.84 -4.52
N LEU A 21 -0.45 10.17 -4.81
CA LEU A 21 -0.37 9.14 -5.85
C LEU A 21 -1.21 7.90 -5.48
N HIS A 22 -1.14 7.45 -4.22
CA HIS A 22 -2.01 6.40 -3.71
C HIS A 22 -3.48 6.79 -3.72
N LEU A 23 -3.81 8.04 -3.39
CA LEU A 23 -5.19 8.54 -3.44
C LEU A 23 -5.73 8.54 -4.87
N LEU A 24 -4.94 9.00 -5.84
CA LEU A 24 -5.30 8.97 -7.26
C LEU A 24 -5.50 7.54 -7.76
N ALA A 25 -4.59 6.63 -7.40
CA ALA A 25 -4.70 5.22 -7.76
C ALA A 25 -5.94 4.56 -7.16
N LEU A 26 -6.29 4.89 -5.92
CA LEU A 26 -7.50 4.40 -5.26
C LEU A 26 -8.78 4.93 -5.92
N LEU A 27 -8.77 6.18 -6.40
CA LEU A 27 -9.87 6.75 -7.18
C LEU A 27 -10.06 6.02 -8.51
N VAL A 28 -8.96 5.81 -9.25
CA VAL A 28 -8.99 5.06 -10.52
C VAL A 28 -9.43 3.61 -10.29
N PHE A 29 -8.94 2.96 -9.24
CA PHE A 29 -9.38 1.63 -8.82
C PHE A 29 -10.88 1.59 -8.51
N SER A 30 -11.39 2.54 -7.74
CA SER A 30 -12.81 2.63 -7.42
C SER A 30 -13.67 2.79 -8.68
N MET A 31 -13.21 3.58 -9.66
CA MET A 31 -13.89 3.71 -10.95
C MET A 31 -13.87 2.40 -11.74
N LEU A 32 -12.74 1.69 -11.79
CA LEU A 32 -12.64 0.39 -12.46
C LEU A 32 -13.52 -0.68 -11.79
N VAL A 33 -13.60 -0.69 -10.47
CA VAL A 33 -14.48 -1.59 -9.70
C VAL A 33 -15.95 -1.28 -10.01
N ALA A 34 -16.35 0.00 -9.99
CA ALA A 34 -17.71 0.40 -10.35
C ALA A 34 -18.06 0.01 -11.79
N LEU A 35 -17.14 0.25 -12.74
CA LEU A 35 -17.32 -0.12 -14.14
C LEU A 35 -17.51 -1.63 -14.31
N ARG A 36 -16.72 -2.44 -13.58
CA ARG A 36 -16.85 -3.90 -13.59
C ARG A 36 -18.20 -4.36 -13.02
N ALA A 37 -18.67 -3.70 -11.95
CA ALA A 37 -19.93 -4.05 -11.30
C ALA A 37 -21.15 -3.73 -12.20
N ASP A 38 -21.14 -2.58 -12.87
CA ASP A 38 -22.28 -2.13 -13.68
C ASP A 38 -22.30 -2.76 -15.08
N MET A 39 -21.15 -2.91 -15.74
CA MET A 39 -21.09 -3.36 -17.13
C MET A 39 -20.98 -4.87 -17.29
N PHE A 40 -20.89 -5.65 -16.19
CA PHE A 40 -20.75 -7.11 -16.20
C PHE A 40 -19.80 -7.58 -17.31
N THR A 41 -18.63 -6.94 -17.46
CA THR A 41 -17.66 -7.32 -18.49
C THR A 41 -16.85 -8.52 -17.98
N PRO A 42 -17.17 -9.78 -18.36
CA PRO A 42 -16.41 -10.95 -17.90
C PRO A 42 -14.98 -10.97 -18.44
N ALA A 43 -14.67 -10.13 -19.44
CA ALA A 43 -13.34 -10.00 -20.02
C ALA A 43 -12.35 -9.22 -19.14
N LEU A 44 -12.84 -8.45 -18.16
CA LEU A 44 -11.99 -7.63 -17.29
C LEU A 44 -11.53 -8.47 -16.10
N SER A 45 -10.32 -9.04 -16.21
CA SER A 45 -9.73 -9.83 -15.13
C SER A 45 -9.55 -8.98 -13.86
N TRP A 46 -9.72 -9.58 -12.68
CA TRP A 46 -9.51 -8.87 -11.40
C TRP A 46 -8.10 -8.30 -11.32
N TRP A 47 -7.12 -8.99 -11.90
CA TRP A 47 -5.75 -8.50 -12.08
C TRP A 47 -5.67 -7.13 -12.74
N LEU A 48 -6.45 -6.86 -13.79
CA LEU A 48 -6.45 -5.60 -14.52
C LEU A 48 -7.04 -4.45 -13.70
N VAL A 49 -8.06 -4.75 -12.87
CA VAL A 49 -8.69 -3.77 -11.96
C VAL A 49 -7.69 -3.27 -10.91
N PHE A 50 -6.81 -4.16 -10.41
CA PHE A 50 -5.80 -3.82 -9.40
C PHE A 50 -4.50 -3.21 -9.97
N VAL A 51 -4.29 -3.20 -11.29
CA VAL A 51 -3.09 -2.59 -11.93
C VAL A 51 -2.78 -1.17 -11.43
N PRO A 52 -3.75 -0.23 -11.30
CA PRO A 52 -3.46 1.12 -10.85
C PRO A 52 -2.88 1.16 -9.43
N LEU A 53 -3.35 0.29 -8.54
CA LEU A 53 -2.83 0.19 -7.16
C LEU A 53 -1.40 -0.36 -7.15
N PHE A 54 -1.13 -1.42 -7.92
CA PHE A 54 0.22 -1.97 -8.07
C PHE A 54 1.20 -0.98 -8.71
N ALA A 55 0.74 -0.22 -9.71
CA ALA A 55 1.55 0.83 -10.33
C ALA A 55 1.91 1.92 -9.30
N ALA A 56 0.98 2.29 -8.43
CA ALA A 56 1.22 3.25 -7.37
C ALA A 56 2.24 2.75 -6.34
N ASP A 57 2.11 1.51 -5.88
CA ASP A 57 3.09 0.90 -4.97
C ASP A 57 4.47 0.77 -5.60
N GLY A 58 4.54 0.42 -6.88
CA GLY A 58 5.80 0.37 -7.64
C GLY A 58 6.46 1.75 -7.73
N LEU A 59 5.70 2.80 -8.05
CA LEU A 59 6.23 4.16 -8.15
C LEU A 59 6.68 4.71 -6.79
N SER A 60 5.92 4.45 -5.73
CA SER A 60 6.29 4.82 -4.35
C SER A 60 7.56 4.09 -3.89
N THR A 61 7.69 2.80 -4.21
CA THR A 61 8.92 2.04 -3.91
C THR A 61 10.13 2.62 -4.65
N TYR A 62 9.97 2.97 -5.92
CA TYR A 62 11.02 3.58 -6.73
C TYR A 62 11.45 4.94 -6.17
N PHE A 63 10.50 5.80 -5.80
CA PHE A 63 10.78 7.10 -5.21
C PHE A 63 11.51 6.97 -3.87
N THR A 64 11.01 6.11 -2.98
CA THR A 64 11.65 5.82 -1.71
C THR A 64 13.08 5.32 -1.91
N ALA A 65 13.33 4.42 -2.88
CA ALA A 65 14.68 3.94 -3.19
C ALA A 65 15.64 5.07 -3.63
N ILE A 66 15.18 6.02 -4.46
CA ILE A 66 16.00 7.17 -4.87
C ILE A 66 16.37 8.07 -3.68
N VAL A 67 15.38 8.43 -2.86
CA VAL A 67 15.59 9.28 -1.67
C VAL A 67 16.59 8.65 -0.72
N SER A 68 16.55 7.32 -0.63
CA SER A 68 17.47 6.55 0.19
C SER A 68 18.91 6.60 -0.27
N ILE A 69 19.12 6.46 -1.58
CA ILE A 69 20.45 6.54 -2.19
C ILE A 69 21.05 7.94 -1.96
N ARG A 70 20.22 8.98 -2.08
CA ARG A 70 20.63 10.38 -1.78
C ARG A 70 21.05 10.53 -0.31
N LEU A 71 20.23 10.07 0.64
CA LEU A 71 20.55 10.15 2.07
C LEU A 71 21.80 9.33 2.46
N TYR A 72 22.07 8.23 1.76
CA TYR A 72 23.28 7.44 1.99
C TYR A 72 24.56 8.21 1.64
N GLN A 73 24.51 9.10 0.64
CA GLN A 73 25.63 9.94 0.24
C GLN A 73 25.92 11.07 1.25
N GLU A 74 24.93 11.49 2.04
CA GLU A 74 25.03 12.58 3.03
C GLU A 74 25.49 12.12 4.43
N ASN A 75 26.05 10.90 4.56
CA ASN A 75 26.62 10.32 5.80
C ASN A 75 25.65 9.98 6.97
N GLU A 76 24.35 10.27 6.87
CA GLU A 76 23.32 9.87 7.85
C GLU A 76 22.79 8.43 7.65
N LYS A 77 23.71 7.47 7.52
CA LYS A 77 23.43 6.12 6.99
C LYS A 77 22.45 5.29 7.82
N ARG A 78 22.52 5.36 9.15
CA ARG A 78 21.69 4.51 10.04
C ARG A 78 20.22 4.92 10.05
N LEU A 79 19.95 6.21 10.13
CA LEU A 79 18.58 6.73 10.19
C LEU A 79 17.88 6.60 8.84
N ALA A 80 18.63 6.82 7.75
CA ALA A 80 18.18 6.62 6.38
C ALA A 80 17.74 5.17 6.12
N VAL A 81 18.59 4.20 6.46
CA VAL A 81 18.33 2.78 6.24
C VAL A 81 17.15 2.31 7.10
N LEU A 82 17.03 2.77 8.34
CA LEU A 82 15.93 2.40 9.22
C LEU A 82 14.59 2.93 8.69
N ARG A 83 14.55 4.17 8.18
CA ARG A 83 13.37 4.75 7.54
C ARG A 83 13.01 4.00 6.26
N LEU A 84 13.99 3.67 5.42
CA LEU A 84 13.79 2.93 4.18
C LEU A 84 13.22 1.54 4.44
N LEU A 85 13.85 0.79 5.34
CA LEU A 85 13.39 -0.54 5.74
C LEU A 85 11.96 -0.48 6.26
N TRP A 86 11.61 0.55 7.03
CA TRP A 86 10.25 0.74 7.51
C TRP A 86 9.24 1.00 6.37
N VAL A 87 9.55 1.93 5.47
CA VAL A 87 8.65 2.26 4.35
C VAL A 87 8.50 1.05 3.43
N LEU A 88 9.59 0.31 3.20
CA LEU A 88 9.60 -0.91 2.39
C LEU A 88 8.80 -2.05 3.03
N THR A 89 8.86 -2.23 4.36
CA THR A 89 8.02 -3.25 5.04
C THR A 89 6.55 -2.87 5.03
N VAL A 90 6.21 -1.58 5.14
CA VAL A 90 4.82 -1.11 5.01
C VAL A 90 4.29 -1.33 3.59
N LEU A 91 5.06 -0.93 2.57
CA LEU A 91 4.72 -1.14 1.16
C LEU A 91 4.58 -2.62 0.81
N SER A 92 5.51 -3.46 1.27
CA SER A 92 5.45 -4.90 0.99
C SER A 92 4.24 -5.56 1.62
N LEU A 93 3.88 -5.17 2.85
CA LEU A 93 2.71 -5.69 3.53
C LEU A 93 1.41 -5.23 2.84
N LYS A 94 1.35 -3.98 2.35
CA LYS A 94 0.26 -3.48 1.51
C LYS A 94 0.14 -4.27 0.20
N LEU A 95 1.26 -4.49 -0.50
CA LEU A 95 1.29 -5.28 -1.73
C LEU A 95 0.81 -6.71 -1.50
N VAL A 96 1.24 -7.36 -0.41
CA VAL A 96 0.78 -8.71 -0.05
C VAL A 96 -0.73 -8.73 0.22
N CYS A 97 -1.27 -7.73 0.93
CA CYS A 97 -2.72 -7.58 1.08
C CYS A 97 -3.44 -7.47 -0.27
N GLU A 98 -2.94 -6.63 -1.19
CA GLU A 98 -3.55 -6.42 -2.50
C GLU A 98 -3.50 -7.68 -3.37
N VAL A 99 -2.38 -8.41 -3.37
CA VAL A 99 -2.26 -9.69 -4.09
C VAL A 99 -3.20 -10.74 -3.50
N LEU A 100 -3.28 -10.85 -2.17
CA LEU A 100 -4.22 -11.77 -1.51
C LEU A 100 -5.68 -11.40 -1.82
N LEU A 101 -6.01 -10.11 -1.89
CA LEU A 101 -7.32 -9.64 -2.32
C LEU A 101 -7.58 -9.99 -3.79
N CYS A 102 -6.63 -9.77 -4.70
CA CYS A 102 -6.76 -10.16 -6.11
C CYS A 102 -7.05 -11.66 -6.26
N GLN A 103 -6.26 -12.50 -5.58
CA GLN A 103 -6.42 -13.95 -5.60
C GLN A 103 -7.79 -14.36 -5.09
N LYS A 104 -8.26 -13.72 -4.01
CA LYS A 104 -9.59 -13.96 -3.45
C LYS A 104 -10.71 -13.61 -4.40
N LEU A 105 -10.68 -12.43 -5.00
CA LEU A 105 -11.71 -12.01 -5.94
C LEU A 105 -11.72 -12.90 -7.20
N ALA A 106 -10.55 -13.35 -7.65
CA ALA A 106 -10.43 -14.32 -8.74
C ALA A 106 -10.90 -15.74 -8.35
N GLU A 107 -10.61 -16.22 -7.14
CA GLU A 107 -11.02 -17.54 -6.65
C GLU A 107 -12.49 -17.59 -6.21
N GLN A 108 -13.06 -16.46 -5.81
CA GLN A 108 -14.49 -16.35 -5.50
C GLN A 108 -15.35 -16.49 -6.77
N GLU A 109 -14.81 -16.13 -7.93
CA GLU A 109 -15.40 -16.45 -9.24
C GLU A 109 -15.37 -17.97 -9.52
N GLN A 110 -14.48 -18.72 -8.86
CA GLN A 110 -14.21 -20.15 -9.04
C GLN A 110 -14.70 -21.04 -7.87
N ALA A 111 -15.52 -20.50 -6.96
CA ALA A 111 -16.20 -21.23 -5.88
C ALA A 111 -15.29 -22.01 -4.89
N ARG A 112 -14.19 -21.40 -4.42
CA ARG A 112 -13.40 -21.94 -3.31
C ARG A 112 -13.26 -20.94 -2.16
N ASP A 113 -13.82 -21.31 -1.00
CA ASP A 113 -13.79 -20.53 0.25
C ASP A 113 -12.38 -20.46 0.83
N LEU A 114 -11.60 -19.51 0.34
CA LEU A 114 -10.37 -19.15 1.02
C LEU A 114 -10.78 -18.40 2.32
N TRP A 115 -10.07 -18.58 3.44
CA TRP A 115 -10.51 -18.05 4.75
C TRP A 115 -10.30 -16.53 4.87
N PHE A 116 -11.31 -15.78 5.34
CA PHE A 116 -11.23 -14.32 5.50
C PHE A 116 -10.10 -13.88 6.46
N GLY A 117 -9.78 -14.71 7.46
CA GLY A 117 -8.72 -14.42 8.44
C GLY A 117 -7.32 -14.28 7.84
N LEU A 118 -7.02 -14.97 6.74
CA LEU A 118 -5.69 -14.91 6.11
C LEU A 118 -5.46 -13.58 5.37
N ILE A 119 -6.50 -12.98 4.81
CA ILE A 119 -6.42 -11.66 4.13
C ILE A 119 -6.22 -10.54 5.16
N VAL A 120 -6.95 -10.62 6.29
CA VAL A 120 -6.97 -9.57 7.30
C VAL A 120 -5.69 -9.60 8.16
N SER A 121 -5.01 -10.74 8.24
CA SER A 121 -3.76 -10.90 9.01
C SER A 121 -2.69 -9.84 8.68
N PRO A 122 -2.25 -9.67 7.41
CA PRO A 122 -1.27 -8.63 7.06
C PRO A 122 -1.77 -7.20 7.32
N LEU A 123 -3.07 -6.93 7.19
CA LEU A 123 -3.65 -5.63 7.57
C LEU A 123 -3.53 -5.39 9.09
N PHE A 124 -3.77 -6.43 9.90
CA PHE A 124 -3.70 -6.36 11.34
C PHE A 124 -2.27 -6.13 11.84
N ILE A 125 -1.30 -6.82 11.21
CA ILE A 125 0.13 -6.63 11.47
C ILE A 125 0.55 -5.19 11.10
N LEU A 126 0.06 -4.66 9.99
CA LEU A 126 0.33 -3.29 9.58
C LEU A 126 -0.20 -2.29 10.63
N LEU A 127 -1.41 -2.49 11.12
CA LEU A 127 -2.04 -1.62 12.12
C LEU A 127 -1.29 -1.65 13.46
N GLN A 128 -0.83 -2.83 13.89
CA GLN A 128 -0.01 -2.98 15.10
C GLN A 128 1.35 -2.30 14.96
N LEU A 129 2.01 -2.42 13.80
CA LEU A 129 3.26 -1.72 13.52
C LEU A 129 3.10 -0.20 13.58
N LEU A 130 2.02 0.33 12.99
CA LEU A 130 1.70 1.75 13.06
C LEU A 130 1.46 2.22 14.51
N MET A 131 0.75 1.42 15.31
CA MET A 131 0.51 1.72 16.73
C MET A 131 1.82 1.74 17.55
N ILE A 132 2.75 0.81 17.32
CA ILE A 132 4.03 0.81 18.04
C ILE A 132 4.86 2.05 17.68
N ARG A 133 4.84 2.48 16.42
CA ARG A 133 5.54 3.68 15.97
C ARG A 133 4.90 4.95 16.53
N ALA A 134 3.57 5.01 16.59
CA ALA A 134 2.82 6.09 17.24
C ALA A 134 3.33 6.36 18.66
N CYS A 135 3.53 5.31 19.44
CA CYS A 135 3.99 5.40 20.82
C CYS A 135 5.47 5.79 20.97
N ARG A 136 6.29 5.64 19.92
CA ARG A 136 7.71 6.00 19.92
C ARG A 136 8.03 7.40 19.39
N VAL A 137 7.07 8.05 18.73
CA VAL A 137 7.26 9.36 18.07
C VAL A 137 6.77 10.53 18.96
N ASN A 138 6.08 10.24 20.07
CA ASN A 138 5.83 11.17 21.17
C ASN A 138 6.98 11.19 22.18
#